data_AF-A0A919FAJ6-F1
#
_entry.id   AF-A0A919FAJ6-F1
#
_cell.length_a   1.000
_cell.length_b   1.000
_cell.length_c   1.000
_cell.angle_alpha   90.00
_cell.angle_beta   90.00
_cell.angle_gamma   90.00
#
_symmetry.space_group_name_H-M   'P 1'
#
loop_
_entity.id
_entity.type
_entity.pdbx_description
1 polymer ?
#
loop_
_entity_poly.entity_id
_entity_poly.type
_entity_poly.pdbx_seq_one_letter_code
_entity_poly.pdbx_strand_id
1 'polypeptide(L)' 'MRPRSVEEKGVIAHDLVDQVWPLLAQGVARPQIARVFELNQAAEAHRMMEAGGYVGKIVMRVSH' A
#
# COMPACT_ATOMS: atom_id res chain seq x y z
N MET A 1 15.36 -0.93 7.55
CA MET A 1 14.45 -1.87 6.87
C MET A 1 14.34 -3.13 7.72
N ARG A 2 13.23 -3.88 7.66
CA ARG A 2 13.12 -5.22 8.28
C ARG A 2 13.29 -6.28 7.18
N PRO A 3 14.52 -6.70 6.85
CA PRO A 3 14.75 -7.68 5.79
C PRO A 3 14.16 -9.04 6.20
N ARG A 4 13.67 -9.78 5.21
CA ARG A 4 13.12 -11.13 5.33
C ARG A 4 13.67 -11.96 4.16
N SER A 5 13.87 -13.26 4.37
CA SER A 5 14.30 -14.19 3.33
C SER A 5 13.24 -14.29 2.22
N VAL A 6 13.61 -14.86 1.07
CA VAL A 6 12.67 -15.07 -0.03
C VAL A 6 11.59 -16.07 0.38
N GLU A 7 11.99 -17.13 1.08
CA GLU A 7 11.13 -18.18 1.61
C GLU A 7 10.10 -17.60 2.59
N GLU A 8 10.55 -16.77 3.54
CA GLU A 8 9.66 -16.09 4.49
C GLU A 8 8.65 -15.18 3.78
N LYS A 9 9.08 -14.42 2.75
CA LYS A 9 8.18 -13.61 1.94
C LYS A 9 7.18 -14.47 1.16
N GLY A 10 7.62 -15.63 0.68
CA GLY A 10 6.78 -16.62 0.01
C GLY A 10 5.65 -17.10 0.91
N VAL A 11 5.96 -17.54 2.13
CA VAL A 11 4.95 -17.96 3.12
C VAL A 11 3.94 -16.85 3.38
N ILE A 12 4.42 -15.63 3.65
CA ILE A 12 3.54 -14.47 3.90
C ILE A 12 2.63 -14.16 2.70
N ALA A 13 3.13 -14.29 1.48
CA ALA A 13 2.33 -14.04 0.28
C ALA A 13 1.19 -15.05 0.14
N HIS A 14 1.46 -16.35 0.39
CA HIS A 14 0.41 -17.38 0.38
C HIS A 14 -0.63 -17.12 1.46
N ASP A 15 -0.20 -16.84 2.70
CA ASP A 15 -1.11 -16.54 3.81
C ASP A 15 -2.00 -15.32 3.53
N LEU A 16 -1.46 -14.29 2.86
CA LEU A 16 -2.24 -13.12 2.46
C LEU A 16 -3.34 -13.47 1.44
N VAL A 17 -3.04 -14.34 0.48
CA VAL A 17 -4.04 -14.80 -0.52
C VAL A 17 -5.13 -15.62 0.17
N ASP A 18 -4.75 -16.54 1.05
CA ASP A 18 -5.71 -17.46 1.67
C ASP A 18 -6.60 -16.76 2.70
N GLN A 19 -6.03 -15.82 3.47
CA GLN A 19 -6.71 -15.24 4.63
C GLN A 19 -7.20 -13.81 4.41
N VAL A 20 -6.47 -12.98 3.64
CA VAL A 20 -6.75 -11.54 3.54
C VAL A 20 -7.54 -11.18 2.28
N TRP A 21 -7.27 -11.83 1.14
CA TRP A 21 -8.00 -11.57 -0.11
C TRP A 21 -9.51 -11.76 0.00
N PRO A 22 -10.03 -12.82 0.67
CA PRO A 22 -11.47 -12.95 0.90
C PRO A 22 -12.06 -11.77 1.67
N LEU A 23 -11.34 -11.24 2.67
CA LEU A 23 -11.79 -10.09 3.47
C LEU A 23 -11.81 -8.79 2.66
N LEU A 24 -10.84 -8.62 1.75
CA LEU A 24 -10.83 -7.49 0.80
C LEU A 24 -11.99 -7.60 -0.19
N ALA A 25 -12.23 -8.79 -0.76
CA ALA A 25 -13.31 -9.03 -1.72
C ALA A 25 -14.70 -8.82 -1.10
N GLN A 26 -14.88 -9.22 0.17
CA GLN A 26 -16.11 -8.98 0.94
C GLN A 26 -16.21 -7.53 1.45
N GLY A 27 -15.14 -6.74 1.31
CA GLY A 27 -15.08 -5.36 1.78
C GLY A 27 -15.02 -5.20 3.30
N VAL A 28 -14.75 -6.29 4.04
CA VAL A 28 -14.53 -6.33 5.50
C VAL A 28 -13.22 -5.65 5.86
N ALA A 29 -12.18 -5.84 5.03
CA ALA A 29 -10.93 -5.11 5.11
C ALA A 29 -10.81 -4.14 3.93
N ARG A 30 -10.33 -2.91 4.17
CA ARG A 30 -10.12 -1.90 3.11
C ARG A 30 -8.87 -1.08 3.38
N PRO A 31 -7.97 -0.90 2.40
CA PRO A 31 -6.88 0.05 2.51
C PRO A 31 -7.42 1.48 2.69
N GLN A 32 -6.96 2.17 3.72
CA GLN A 32 -7.24 3.60 3.89
C GLN A 32 -6.32 4.40 2.97
N ILE A 33 -6.90 5.13 2.03
CA ILE A 33 -6.14 5.98 1.09
C ILE A 33 -6.19 7.42 1.62
N ALA A 34 -5.02 7.97 1.94
CA ALA A 34 -4.90 9.35 2.40
C ALA A 34 -5.00 10.33 1.22
N ARG A 35 -4.26 10.05 0.14
CA ARG A 35 -4.23 10.89 -1.06
C ARG A 35 -3.76 10.11 -2.28
N VAL A 36 -4.28 10.49 -3.44
CA VAL A 36 -3.82 10.03 -4.75
C VAL A 36 -3.18 11.21 -5.46
N PHE A 37 -1.99 11.00 -6.03
CA PHE A 37 -1.27 11.97 -6.84
C PHE A 37 -1.07 11.41 -8.26
N GLU A 38 -1.06 12.27 -9.27
CA GLU A 38 -0.61 11.88 -10.60
C GLU A 38 0.90 11.59 -10.57
N LEU A 39 1.39 10.72 -11.46
CA LEU A 39 2.80 10.31 -11.47
C LEU A 39 3.77 11.52 -11.56
N ASN A 40 3.39 12.56 -12.30
CA ASN A 40 4.17 13.79 -12.43
C ASN A 40 4.22 14.66 -11.15
N GLN A 41 3.41 14.33 -10.13
CA GLN A 41 3.37 14.99 -8.83
C GLN A 41 4.19 14.25 -7.76
N ALA A 42 5.07 13.32 -8.13
CA ALA A 42 5.87 12.53 -7.18
C ALA A 42 6.59 13.39 -6.13
N ALA A 43 7.11 14.56 -6.52
CA ALA A 43 7.75 15.48 -5.57
C ALA A 43 6.79 16.00 -4.49
N GLU A 44 5.52 16.26 -4.81
CA GLU A 44 4.51 16.66 -3.83
C GLU A 44 4.10 15.50 -2.92
N ALA A 45 3.96 14.30 -3.50
CA ALA A 45 3.71 13.08 -2.74
C ALA A 45 4.81 12.83 -1.69
N HIS A 46 6.08 13.01 -2.06
CA HIS A 46 7.21 12.90 -1.14
C HIS A 46 7.19 13.96 -0.04
N ARG A 47 6.91 15.23 -0.39
CA ARG A 47 6.76 16.30 0.62
C ARG A 47 5.66 15.98 1.63
N MET A 48 4.51 15.49 1.17
CA MET A 48 3.42 15.06 2.06
C MET A 48 3.89 13.91 2.95
N MET A 49 4.58 12.92 2.38
CA MET A 49 5.09 11.76 3.12
C MET A 49 6.04 12.16 4.25
N GLU A 50 6.94 13.12 3.99
CA GLU A 50 7.90 13.65 4.95
C GLU A 50 7.25 14.53 6.02
N ALA A 51 6.24 15.32 5.65
CA ALA A 51 5.50 16.17 6.59
C ALA A 51 4.71 15.36 7.63
N GLY A 52 4.29 14.13 7.29
CA GLY A 52 3.51 13.26 8.17
C GLY A 52 2.10 13.79 8.47
N GLY A 53 1.51 13.34 9.58
CA GLY A 53 0.20 13.83 10.05
C GLY A 53 -1.03 13.31 9.32
N TYR A 54 -0.88 12.36 8.40
CA TYR A 54 -1.98 11.69 7.70
C TYR A 54 -2.07 10.22 8.09
N VAL A 55 -3.29 9.66 8.02
CA VAL A 55 -3.54 8.22 8.20
C VAL A 55 -3.87 7.62 6.85
N GLY A 56 -3.14 6.57 6.46
CA GLY A 56 -3.39 5.82 5.23
C GLY A 56 -2.25 5.88 4.22
N LYS A 57 -2.53 5.39 3.02
CA LYS A 57 -1.56 5.27 1.93
C LYS A 57 -1.58 6.50 1.02
N ILE A 58 -0.40 6.94 0.61
CA ILE A 58 -0.21 7.82 -0.54
C ILE A 58 -0.08 6.94 -1.77
N VAL A 59 -0.90 7.16 -2.79
CA VAL A 59 -0.95 6.34 -4.01
C VAL A 59 -0.59 7.20 -5.22
N MET A 60 0.22 6.65 -6.13
CA MET A 60 0.51 7.27 -7.42
C MET A 60 -0.42 6.69 -8.48
N ARG A 61 -1.12 7.56 -9.21
CA ARG A 61 -1.87 7.21 -10.42
C ARG A 61 -0.93 7.28 -11.62
N VAL A 62 -0.93 6.21 -12.41
CA VAL A 62 -0.24 6.14 -13.68
C VAL A 62 -1.30 6.12 -14.78
N SER A 63 -1.23 7.08 -15.70
CA SER A 63 -2.07 7.11 -16.90
C SER A 63 -1.48 6.15 -17.93
N HIS A 64 -2.35 5.37 -18.57
CA HIS A 64 -2.01 4.59 -19.76
C HIS A 64 -2.25 5.42 -21.02
#